data_AF-A0A944JH16-F1
#
_entry.id   AF-A0A944JH16-F1
#
_cell.length_a   1.000
_cell.length_b   1.000
_cell.length_c   1.000
_cell.angle_alpha   90.00
_cell.angle_beta   90.00
_cell.angle_gamma   90.00
#
_symmetry.space_group_name_H-M   'P 1'
#
loop_
_entity.id
_entity.type
_entity.pdbx_description
1 polymer ?
#
loop_
_entity_poly.entity_id
_entity_poly.type
_entity_poly.pdbx_seq_one_letter_code
_entity_poly.pdbx_strand_id
1 'polypeptide(L)'
;MDRVSRMLQAADMSRHASAFASRTTAKARLPLDFSAASLRIVDRVVDGLRQGAGDPAGVAPILQELGAYVGEVLVRQARARWVDFDGVTSELFRQPVGVRTPDGQAWNPLGKVVNRFKLGPDESVYELFLLVPRRAKPLPLSQPATDSRRLTAA
;
A
#
# COMPACT_ATOMS: atom_id res chain seq x y z
N MET A 1 -3.06 -21.34 -24.56
CA MET A 1 -2.06 -21.31 -23.47
C MET A 1 -2.75 -20.78 -22.23
N ASP A 2 -3.19 -21.68 -21.35
CA ASP A 2 -3.80 -21.37 -20.06
C ASP A 2 -2.80 -20.65 -19.16
N ARG A 3 -2.74 -19.33 -19.34
CA ARG A 3 -2.19 -18.41 -18.37
C ARG A 3 -3.32 -18.20 -17.38
N VAL A 4 -3.57 -19.16 -16.49
CA VAL A 4 -4.27 -18.88 -15.23
C VAL A 4 -3.67 -17.56 -14.76
N SER A 5 -4.49 -16.49 -14.78
CA SER A 5 -4.09 -15.15 -14.37
C SER A 5 -3.21 -15.33 -13.16
N ARG A 6 -1.91 -15.04 -13.28
CA ARG A 6 -0.99 -15.18 -12.16
C ARG A 6 -1.43 -14.10 -11.19
N MET A 7 -2.42 -14.42 -10.36
CA MET A 7 -3.01 -13.49 -9.42
C MET A 7 -1.84 -12.98 -8.61
N LEU A 8 -1.70 -11.67 -8.53
CA LEU A 8 -0.75 -11.09 -7.60
C LEU A 8 -1.15 -11.64 -6.22
N GLN A 9 -0.21 -12.29 -5.54
CA GLN A 9 -0.41 -12.82 -4.20
C GLN A 9 0.41 -12.01 -3.21
N ALA A 10 -0.14 -11.79 -2.02
CA ALA A 10 0.51 -11.01 -0.97
C ALA A 10 1.94 -11.47 -0.67
N ALA A 11 2.16 -12.78 -0.69
CA ALA A 11 3.47 -13.41 -0.44
C ALA A 11 4.57 -12.98 -1.44
N ASP A 12 4.20 -12.62 -2.67
CA ASP A 12 5.16 -12.24 -3.72
C ASP A 12 5.47 -10.74 -3.74
N MET A 13 4.65 -9.91 -3.11
CA MET A 13 4.66 -8.46 -3.35
C MET A 13 5.93 -7.78 -2.85
N SER A 14 6.46 -8.16 -1.69
CA SER A 14 7.73 -7.60 -1.21
C SER A 14 8.90 -7.92 -2.14
N ARG A 15 8.90 -9.11 -2.77
CA ARG A 15 9.92 -9.51 -3.76
C ARG A 15 9.78 -8.69 -5.04
N HIS A 16 8.56 -8.50 -5.54
CA HIS A 16 8.32 -7.67 -6.73
C HIS A 16 8.76 -6.22 -6.51
N ALA A 17 8.38 -5.63 -5.36
CA ALA A 17 8.77 -4.27 -4.99
C ALA A 17 10.29 -4.10 -4.92
N SER A 18 10.99 -5.04 -4.28
CA SER A 18 12.45 -5.03 -4.18
C SER A 18 13.13 -5.18 -5.54
N ALA A 19 12.68 -6.13 -6.37
CA ALA A 19 13.23 -6.32 -7.71
C ALA A 19 13.02 -5.09 -8.60
N PHE A 20 11.85 -4.46 -8.53
CA PHE A 20 11.58 -3.21 -9.24
C PHE A 20 12.49 -2.08 -8.78
N ALA A 21 12.58 -1.82 -7.47
CA ALA A 21 13.42 -0.75 -6.92
C ALA A 21 14.89 -0.93 -7.33
N SER A 22 15.43 -2.15 -7.23
CA SER A 22 16.80 -2.46 -7.66
C SER A 22 17.02 -2.21 -9.16
N ARG A 23 16.14 -2.71 -10.03
CA ARG A 23 16.26 -2.51 -11.49
C ARG A 23 16.15 -1.04 -11.87
N THR A 24 15.21 -0.32 -11.27
CA THR A 24 14.93 1.09 -11.59
C THR A 24 16.04 2.00 -11.07
N THR A 25 16.57 1.74 -9.88
CA THR A 25 17.73 2.48 -9.35
C THR A 25 18.96 2.27 -10.23
N ALA A 26 19.22 1.02 -10.65
CA ALA A 26 20.36 0.71 -11.51
C ALA A 26 20.26 1.33 -12.92
N LYS A 27 19.07 1.30 -13.53
CA LYS A 27 18.87 1.76 -14.92
C LYS A 27 18.58 3.25 -15.04
N ALA A 28 17.73 3.79 -14.18
CA ALA A 28 17.18 5.14 -14.30
C ALA A 28 17.71 6.10 -13.23
N ARG A 29 18.54 5.63 -12.29
CA ARG A 29 19.09 6.41 -11.16
C ARG A 29 18.00 7.11 -10.33
N LEU A 30 16.78 6.58 -10.33
CA LEU A 30 15.71 7.05 -9.47
C LEU A 30 15.93 6.49 -8.06
N PRO A 31 16.04 7.35 -7.01
CA PRO A 31 16.29 6.90 -5.65
C PRO A 31 15.01 6.31 -5.03
N LEU A 32 14.71 5.07 -5.39
CA LEU A 32 13.60 4.29 -4.84
C LEU A 32 14.08 3.51 -3.60
N ASP A 33 14.26 4.24 -2.51
CA ASP A 33 14.89 3.80 -1.25
C ASP A 33 13.89 3.28 -0.18
N PHE A 34 12.63 3.10 -0.57
CA PHE A 34 11.51 2.74 0.32
C PHE A 34 11.20 3.76 1.43
N SER A 35 11.67 5.01 1.29
CA SER A 35 11.28 6.10 2.18
C SER A 35 9.90 6.64 1.83
N ALA A 36 9.26 7.30 2.78
CA ALA A 36 8.08 8.12 2.53
C ALA A 36 8.30 9.16 1.42
N ALA A 37 9.49 9.77 1.38
CA ALA A 37 9.82 10.82 0.42
C ALA A 37 9.86 10.29 -1.02
N SER A 38 10.28 9.03 -1.20
CA SER A 38 10.32 8.38 -2.51
C SER A 38 8.94 8.25 -3.18
N LEU A 39 7.84 8.33 -2.43
CA LEU A 39 6.49 8.32 -3.02
C LEU A 39 6.21 9.55 -3.89
N ARG A 40 6.86 10.70 -3.62
CA ARG A 40 6.81 11.87 -4.52
C ARG A 40 7.52 11.63 -5.85
N ILE A 41 8.46 10.67 -5.90
CA ILE A 41 9.11 10.25 -7.15
C ILE A 41 8.14 9.37 -7.92
N VAL A 42 7.46 8.45 -7.24
CA VAL A 42 6.41 7.61 -7.85
C VAL A 42 5.32 8.50 -8.47
N ASP A 43 4.81 9.49 -7.74
CA ASP A 43 3.82 10.44 -8.26
C ASP A 43 4.27 11.08 -9.59
N ARG A 44 5.52 11.59 -9.62
CA ARG A 44 6.10 12.20 -10.83
C ARG A 44 6.33 11.21 -11.97
N VAL A 45 6.72 9.97 -11.67
CA VAL A 45 6.88 8.91 -12.68
C VAL A 45 5.53 8.60 -13.33
N VAL A 46 4.47 8.49 -12.53
CA VAL A 46 3.12 8.25 -13.05
C VAL A 46 2.63 9.41 -13.92
N ASP A 47 2.90 10.65 -13.51
CA ASP A 47 2.55 11.83 -14.31
C ASP A 47 3.29 11.85 -15.65
N GLY A 48 4.58 11.50 -15.66
CA GLY A 48 5.37 11.36 -16.89
C GLY A 48 4.85 10.25 -17.80
N LEU A 49 4.48 9.09 -17.23
CA LEU A 49 3.85 8.00 -17.98
C LEU A 49 2.52 8.44 -18.59
N ARG A 50 1.70 9.20 -17.87
CA ARG A 50 0.42 9.73 -18.37
C ARG A 50 0.61 10.68 -19.55
N GLN A 51 1.60 11.57 -19.48
CA GLN A 51 1.89 12.52 -20.56
C GLN A 51 2.46 11.84 -21.81
N GLY A 52 3.20 10.74 -21.66
CA GLY A 52 3.82 10.00 -22.76
C GLY A 52 3.02 8.80 -23.28
N ALA A 53 1.94 8.39 -22.63
CA ALA A 53 1.22 7.18 -23.00
C ALA A 53 0.26 7.42 -24.18
N GLY A 54 0.52 6.71 -25.30
CA GLY A 54 -0.46 6.53 -26.37
C GLY A 54 -1.48 5.41 -26.08
N ASP A 55 -1.02 4.27 -25.52
CA ASP A 55 -1.86 3.10 -25.17
C ASP A 55 -1.77 2.75 -23.66
N PRO A 56 -2.89 2.83 -22.92
CA PRO A 56 -2.99 2.41 -21.53
C PRO A 56 -2.62 0.95 -21.25
N ALA A 57 -2.75 0.03 -22.22
CA ALA A 57 -2.42 -1.37 -22.02
C ALA A 57 -0.90 -1.60 -21.88
N GLY A 58 -0.10 -0.82 -22.60
CA GLY A 58 1.37 -0.90 -22.56
C GLY A 58 1.97 -0.51 -21.21
N VAL A 59 1.28 0.34 -20.44
CA VAL A 59 1.77 0.81 -19.13
C VAL A 59 1.25 -0.01 -17.94
N ALA A 60 0.29 -0.91 -18.15
CA ALA A 60 -0.30 -1.67 -17.05
C ALA A 60 0.74 -2.46 -16.21
N PRO A 61 1.75 -3.13 -16.79
CA PRO A 61 2.78 -3.82 -16.01
C PRO A 61 3.59 -2.88 -15.12
N ILE A 62 3.99 -1.70 -15.63
CA ILE A 62 4.79 -0.76 -14.83
C ILE A 62 3.96 -0.12 -13.72
N LEU A 63 2.67 0.13 -13.94
CA LEU A 63 1.77 0.61 -12.88
C LEU A 63 1.61 -0.43 -11.76
N GLN A 64 1.60 -1.73 -12.07
CA GLN A 64 1.59 -2.78 -11.06
C GLN A 64 2.89 -2.80 -10.25
N GLU A 65 4.05 -2.67 -10.88
CA GLU A 65 5.35 -2.64 -10.18
C GLU A 65 5.49 -1.39 -9.30
N LEU A 66 5.02 -0.23 -9.77
CA LEU A 66 4.93 0.99 -8.97
C LEU A 66 3.97 0.80 -7.78
N GLY A 67 2.80 0.17 -7.99
CA GLY A 67 1.86 -0.16 -6.93
C GLY A 67 2.45 -1.08 -5.86
N ALA A 68 3.22 -2.11 -6.28
CA ALA A 68 3.95 -2.98 -5.38
C ALA A 68 4.98 -2.19 -4.55
N TYR A 69 5.73 -1.28 -5.19
CA TYR A 69 6.67 -0.41 -4.47
C TYR A 69 5.97 0.48 -3.44
N VAL A 70 4.84 1.11 -3.78
CA VAL A 70 4.05 1.92 -2.85
C VAL A 70 3.59 1.09 -1.66
N GLY A 71 3.04 -0.11 -1.89
CA GLY A 71 2.61 -0.97 -0.81
C GLY A 71 3.76 -1.41 0.11
N GLU A 72 4.95 -1.65 -0.45
CA GLU A 72 6.14 -1.99 0.34
C GLU A 72 6.63 -0.80 1.19
N VAL A 73 6.49 0.44 0.71
CA VAL A 73 6.72 1.63 1.55
C VAL A 73 5.75 1.65 2.73
N LEU A 74 4.46 1.35 2.51
CA LEU A 74 3.47 1.28 3.60
C LEU A 74 3.81 0.16 4.61
N VAL A 75 4.27 -0.99 4.14
CA VAL A 75 4.72 -2.10 5.00
C VAL A 75 5.87 -1.65 5.90
N ARG A 76 6.91 -1.02 5.32
CA ARG A 76 8.12 -0.63 6.06
C ARG A 76 7.91 0.59 6.97
N GLN A 77 7.18 1.59 6.49
CA GLN A 77 7.07 2.89 7.15
C GLN A 77 5.83 3.02 8.06
N ALA A 78 4.79 2.22 7.81
CA ALA A 78 3.55 2.23 8.61
C ALA A 78 3.25 0.89 9.31
N ARG A 79 4.18 -0.06 9.27
CA ARG A 79 4.01 -1.42 9.83
C ARG A 79 2.77 -2.13 9.28
N ALA A 80 2.38 -1.78 8.05
CA ALA A 80 1.35 -2.53 7.34
C ALA A 80 1.87 -3.94 7.00
N ARG A 81 0.98 -4.82 6.60
CA ARG A 81 1.33 -6.14 6.04
C ARG A 81 0.63 -6.34 4.72
N TRP A 82 1.29 -6.99 3.77
CA TRP A 82 0.63 -7.47 2.56
C TRP A 82 -0.48 -8.47 2.94
N VAL A 83 -1.63 -8.36 2.29
CA VAL A 83 -2.76 -9.27 2.45
C VAL A 83 -3.39 -9.56 1.10
N ASP A 84 -3.82 -10.80 0.91
CA ASP A 84 -4.76 -11.15 -0.14
C ASP A 84 -6.12 -10.61 0.29
N PHE A 85 -6.80 -9.90 -0.60
CA PHE A 85 -8.14 -9.43 -0.33
C PHE A 85 -9.14 -10.58 -0.43
N ASP A 86 -10.09 -10.62 0.50
CA ASP A 86 -11.26 -11.49 0.39
C ASP A 86 -12.13 -11.09 -0.82
N GLY A 87 -13.11 -11.92 -1.20
CA GLY A 87 -13.93 -11.69 -2.39
C GLY A 87 -14.58 -10.31 -2.42
N VAL A 88 -15.18 -9.88 -1.30
CA VAL A 88 -15.86 -8.58 -1.18
C VAL A 88 -14.87 -7.42 -1.34
N THR A 89 -13.73 -7.49 -0.66
CA THR A 89 -12.71 -6.43 -0.70
C THR A 89 -12.04 -6.37 -2.08
N SER A 90 -11.78 -7.53 -2.69
CA SER A 90 -11.19 -7.66 -4.02
C SER A 90 -12.08 -7.06 -5.10
N GLU A 91 -13.39 -7.31 -5.02
CA GLU A 91 -14.39 -6.72 -5.92
C GLU A 91 -14.48 -5.19 -5.76
N LEU A 92 -14.52 -4.70 -4.52
CA LEU A 92 -14.56 -3.27 -4.22
C LEU A 92 -13.33 -2.54 -4.75
N PHE A 93 -12.15 -3.09 -4.48
CA PHE A 93 -10.88 -2.48 -4.85
C PHE A 93 -10.41 -2.81 -6.26
N ARG A 94 -11.08 -3.76 -6.93
CA ARG A 94 -10.70 -4.30 -8.25
C ARG A 94 -9.24 -4.72 -8.32
N GLN A 95 -8.73 -5.25 -7.21
CA GLN A 95 -7.36 -5.72 -7.04
C GLN A 95 -7.39 -6.95 -6.13
N PRO A 96 -6.57 -7.98 -6.38
CA PRO A 96 -6.56 -9.18 -5.55
C PRO A 96 -5.75 -9.01 -4.25
N VAL A 97 -4.91 -7.97 -4.16
CA VAL A 97 -3.99 -7.74 -3.05
C VAL A 97 -3.92 -6.28 -2.66
N GLY A 98 -3.58 -6.05 -1.40
CA GLY A 98 -3.18 -4.74 -0.90
C GLY A 98 -2.48 -4.86 0.44
N VAL A 99 -2.58 -3.82 1.26
CA VAL A 99 -1.92 -3.80 2.57
C VAL A 99 -2.93 -3.56 3.68
N ARG A 100 -2.71 -4.17 4.84
CA ARG A 100 -3.52 -3.96 6.05
C ARG A 100 -2.66 -3.32 7.13
N THR A 101 -3.12 -2.17 7.64
CA THR A 101 -2.47 -1.44 8.71
C THR A 101 -2.72 -2.08 10.09
N PRO A 102 -1.94 -1.73 11.14
CA PRO A 102 -2.10 -2.33 12.47
C PRO A 102 -3.49 -2.16 13.11
N ASP A 103 -4.22 -1.11 12.74
CA ASP A 103 -5.60 -0.83 13.15
C ASP A 103 -6.64 -1.71 12.40
N GLY A 104 -6.20 -2.55 11.48
CA GLY A 104 -7.05 -3.48 10.72
C GLY A 104 -7.57 -2.94 9.40
N GLN A 105 -7.36 -1.65 9.09
CA GLN A 105 -7.85 -1.06 7.84
C GLN A 105 -7.08 -1.58 6.62
N ALA A 106 -7.81 -1.91 5.56
CA ALA A 106 -7.23 -2.34 4.28
C ALA A 106 -7.04 -1.13 3.34
N TRP A 107 -5.93 -1.15 2.59
CA TRP A 107 -5.53 -0.08 1.68
C TRP A 107 -5.11 -0.69 0.34
N ASN A 108 -5.45 0.00 -0.76
CA ASN A 108 -5.22 -0.46 -2.12
C ASN A 108 -4.14 0.38 -2.84
N PRO A 109 -2.83 0.12 -2.61
CA PRO A 109 -1.75 0.88 -3.25
C PRO A 109 -1.68 0.66 -4.77
N LEU A 110 -2.03 -0.54 -5.26
CA LEU A 110 -2.05 -0.85 -6.69
C LEU A 110 -3.13 -0.03 -7.41
N GLY A 111 -4.34 -0.04 -6.86
CA GLY A 111 -5.45 0.76 -7.38
C GLY A 111 -5.17 2.25 -7.28
N LYS A 112 -4.52 2.74 -6.21
CA LYS A 112 -4.18 4.16 -6.09
C LYS A 112 -3.24 4.62 -7.21
N VAL A 113 -2.22 3.83 -7.57
CA VAL A 113 -1.33 4.14 -8.70
C VAL A 113 -2.10 4.15 -10.03
N VAL A 114 -2.99 3.18 -10.25
CA VAL A 114 -3.84 3.13 -11.44
C VAL A 114 -4.78 4.34 -11.51
N ASN A 115 -5.37 4.74 -10.39
CA ASN A 115 -6.23 5.91 -10.29
C ASN A 115 -5.44 7.18 -10.59
N ARG A 116 -4.22 7.34 -10.06
CA ARG A 116 -3.34 8.46 -10.42
C ARG A 116 -3.08 8.56 -11.91
N PHE A 117 -2.74 7.45 -12.53
CA PHE A 117 -2.53 7.41 -13.97
C PHE A 117 -3.79 7.85 -14.75
N LYS A 118 -4.98 7.40 -14.34
CA LYS A 118 -6.25 7.64 -15.05
C LYS A 118 -6.89 8.99 -14.75
N LEU A 119 -6.95 9.36 -13.47
CA LEU A 119 -7.71 10.49 -12.94
C LEU A 119 -6.85 11.72 -12.67
N GLY A 120 -5.53 11.54 -12.50
CA GLY A 120 -4.58 12.64 -12.41
C GLY A 120 -4.02 12.91 -11.00
N PRO A 121 -3.46 14.10 -10.78
CA PRO A 121 -2.62 14.41 -9.61
C PRO A 121 -3.30 14.29 -8.25
N ASP A 122 -4.63 14.46 -8.17
CA ASP A 122 -5.41 14.36 -6.92
C ASP A 122 -5.39 12.95 -6.32
N GLU A 123 -4.97 11.95 -7.10
CA GLU A 123 -4.81 10.57 -6.66
C GLU A 123 -3.36 10.31 -6.17
N SER A 124 -2.75 11.27 -5.47
CA SER A 124 -1.37 11.12 -4.95
C SER A 124 -1.20 9.92 -4.03
N VAL A 125 -0.15 9.13 -4.30
CA VAL A 125 0.27 8.03 -3.43
C VAL A 125 1.04 8.54 -2.22
N TYR A 126 1.69 9.71 -2.33
CA TYR A 126 2.28 10.38 -1.16
C TYR A 126 1.19 10.84 -0.19
N GLU A 127 0.12 11.45 -0.68
CA GLU A 127 -1.01 11.86 0.17
C GLU A 127 -1.73 10.67 0.79
N LEU A 128 -1.93 9.58 0.03
CA LEU A 128 -2.40 8.29 0.58
C LEU A 128 -1.57 7.90 1.82
N PHE A 129 -0.24 7.96 1.72
CA PHE A 129 0.66 7.60 2.82
C PHE A 129 0.58 8.56 4.02
N LEU A 130 0.17 9.81 3.82
CA LEU A 130 -0.10 10.74 4.93
C LEU A 130 -1.38 10.37 5.69
N LEU A 131 -2.36 9.77 5.01
CA LEU A 131 -3.61 9.31 5.61
C LEU A 131 -3.47 7.97 6.35
N VAL A 132 -2.47 7.17 6.00
CA VAL A 132 -2.20 5.86 6.59
C VAL A 132 -1.74 5.98 8.05
N PRO A 133 -2.46 5.39 9.04
CA PRO A 133 -2.06 5.42 10.44
C PRO A 133 -0.75 4.65 10.69
N ARG A 134 0.20 5.28 11.40
CA ARG A 134 1.54 4.70 11.68
C ARG A 134 1.67 4.09 13.08
N ARG A 135 0.60 4.21 13.88
CA ARG A 135 0.28 3.51 15.14
C ARG A 135 -0.98 4.16 15.73
N ALA A 136 -1.91 3.36 16.24
CA ALA A 136 -2.78 3.82 17.32
C ALA A 136 -2.03 3.66 18.65
N LYS A 137 -2.06 4.69 19.51
CA LYS A 137 -1.81 4.51 20.94
C LYS A 137 -2.90 3.54 21.43
N PRO A 138 -2.60 2.48 22.20
CA PRO A 138 -3.68 1.77 22.90
C PRO A 138 -4.44 2.84 23.69
N LEU A 139 -5.72 3.07 23.39
CA LEU A 139 -6.55 3.75 24.37
C LEU A 139 -6.44 2.90 25.63
N PRO A 140 -6.07 3.45 26.80
CA PRO A 140 -6.26 2.73 28.03
C PRO A 140 -7.75 2.42 28.10
N LEU A 141 -8.11 1.16 27.87
CA LEU A 141 -9.39 0.65 28.35
C LEU A 141 -9.34 0.90 29.84
N SER A 142 -10.15 1.85 30.32
CA SER A 142 -10.39 2.02 31.74
C SER A 142 -10.75 0.63 32.28
N GLN A 143 -9.82 0.02 33.00
CA GLN A 143 -10.17 -1.15 33.80
C GLN A 143 -11.29 -0.68 34.72
N PRO A 144 -12.48 -1.31 34.73
CA PRO A 144 -13.44 -1.00 35.76
C PRO A 144 -12.74 -1.27 37.08
N ALA A 145 -12.57 -0.20 37.86
CA ALA A 145 -12.04 -0.25 39.21
C ALA A 145 -12.91 -1.19 40.02
N THR A 146 -12.51 -2.45 40.08
CA THR A 146 -13.06 -3.40 41.04
C THR A 146 -12.23 -3.24 42.30
N ASP A 147 -12.28 -2.03 42.87
CA ASP A 147 -11.92 -1.85 44.27
C ASP A 147 -13.17 -2.15 45.08
N SER A 148 -13.25 -3.39 45.54
CA SER A 148 -14.18 -3.80 46.59
C SER A 148 -13.36 -4.41 47.73
N ARG A 149 -12.44 -3.60 48.27
CA ARG A 149 -12.08 -3.62 49.69
C ARG A 149 -13.05 -2.67 50.40
N ARG A 150 -13.73 -2.96 51.49
CA ARG A 150 -13.82 -4.03 52.49
C ARG A 150 -15.18 -3.83 53.17
N LEU A 151 -15.72 -4.84 53.84
CA LEU A 151 -16.29 -4.67 55.18
C LEU A 151 -16.36 -6.06 55.85
N THR A 152 -15.27 -6.38 56.55
CA THR A 152 -15.32 -7.22 57.75
C THR A 152 -15.90 -6.40 58.90
N ALA A 153 -17.00 -6.86 59.51
CA ALA A 153 -17.27 -6.83 60.96
C ALA A 153 -18.77 -7.10 61.24
N ALA A 154 -19.07 -8.27 61.80
CA ALA A 154 -19.79 -8.48 63.07
C ALA A 154 -20.12 -9.98 63.21
#